data_AF-A0A1X2ING1-F1
#
_entry.id   AF-A0A1X2ING1-F1
#
_cell.length_a   1.000
_cell.length_b   1.000
_cell.length_c   1.000
_cell.angle_alpha   90.00
_cell.angle_beta   90.00
_cell.angle_gamma   90.00
#
_symmetry.space_group_name_H-M   'P 1'
#
loop_
_entity.id
_entity.type
_entity.pdbx_description
1 polymer ?
#
loop_
_entity_poly.entity_id
_entity_poly.type
_entity_poly.pdbx_seq_one_letter_code
_entity_poly.pdbx_strand_id
1 'polypeptide(L)'
;MADDLLSNIVFSGFLIIVAGITLALQAGCNATLTRYGGRSFSSVISFLFGSFCCLIFFGIDIGALGTPLPDTQNLINAPGYAWLGGIMGFIYVMSNIISLPRLGAGTTLSIFVCSQVIMACIIDHFGLVGDPQRDYSLGRILGSIGLVFFVFVIARF
;
A
#
# COMPACT_ATOMS: atom_id res chain seq x y z
N MET A 1 -14.52 10.71 -20.39
CA MET A 1 -13.25 10.27 -21.02
C MET A 1 -12.27 9.72 -19.97
N ALA A 2 -12.08 10.36 -18.81
CA ALA A 2 -11.26 9.79 -17.72
C ALA A 2 -11.85 8.51 -17.12
N ASP A 3 -13.18 8.44 -16.96
CA ASP A 3 -13.87 7.25 -16.43
C ASP A 3 -13.68 6.00 -17.33
N ASP A 4 -13.59 6.18 -18.65
CA ASP A 4 -13.32 5.11 -19.62
C ASP A 4 -11.88 4.58 -19.52
N LEU A 5 -10.93 5.45 -19.16
CA LEU A 5 -9.53 5.04 -19.00
C LEU A 5 -9.30 4.35 -17.65
N LEU A 6 -9.89 4.87 -16.56
CA LEU A 6 -9.75 4.31 -15.22
C LEU A 6 -10.52 2.99 -15.04
N SER A 7 -11.60 2.79 -15.80
CA SER A 7 -12.34 1.52 -15.86
C SER A 7 -11.65 0.47 -16.74
N ASN A 8 -10.66 0.85 -17.55
CA ASN A 8 -9.91 -0.08 -18.37
C ASN A 8 -8.94 -0.90 -17.51
N ILE A 9 -9.24 -2.20 -17.35
CA ILE A 9 -8.47 -3.13 -16.53
C ILE A 9 -6.98 -3.19 -16.88
N VAL A 10 -6.63 -2.98 -18.17
CA VAL A 10 -5.24 -2.98 -18.62
C VAL A 10 -4.51 -1.74 -18.08
N PHE A 11 -5.17 -0.59 -18.14
CA PHE A 11 -4.61 0.66 -17.61
C PHE A 11 -4.47 0.61 -16.09
N SER A 12 -5.51 0.16 -15.37
CA SER A 12 -5.43 -0.01 -13.91
C SER A 12 -4.34 -1.01 -13.52
N GLY A 13 -4.20 -2.12 -14.26
CA GLY A 13 -3.13 -3.09 -14.07
C GLY A 13 -1.75 -2.48 -14.27
N PHE A 14 -1.57 -1.67 -15.31
CA PHE A 14 -0.32 -0.96 -15.54
C PHE A 14 0.03 0.00 -14.39
N LEU A 15 -0.93 0.76 -13.87
CA LEU A 15 -0.69 1.65 -12.72
C LEU A 15 -0.23 0.89 -11.48
N ILE A 16 -0.83 -0.27 -11.19
CA ILE A 16 -0.41 -1.11 -10.05
C ILE A 16 0.98 -1.70 -10.25
N ILE A 17 1.37 -2.06 -11.48
CA ILE A 17 2.74 -2.50 -11.79
C ILE A 17 3.74 -1.37 -11.50
N VAL A 18 3.45 -0.15 -11.97
CA VAL A 18 4.29 1.03 -11.70
C VAL A 18 4.35 1.32 -10.20
N ALA A 19 3.24 1.21 -9.48
CA ALA A 19 3.21 1.35 -8.02
C ALA A 19 4.12 0.31 -7.34
N GLY A 20 4.08 -0.96 -7.75
CA GLY A 20 4.96 -2.00 -7.22
C GLY A 20 6.45 -1.70 -7.42
N ILE A 21 6.83 -1.25 -8.62
CA ILE A 21 8.22 -0.86 -8.94
C ILE A 21 8.67 0.31 -8.06
N THR A 22 7.83 1.33 -7.94
CA THR A 22 8.15 2.53 -7.14
C THR A 22 8.23 2.22 -5.65
N LEU A 23 7.44 1.30 -5.10
CA LEU A 23 7.57 0.84 -3.71
C LEU A 23 8.92 0.16 -3.45
N ALA A 24 9.42 -0.64 -4.40
CA ALA A 24 10.73 -1.26 -4.28
C ALA A 24 11.87 -0.22 -4.27
N LEU A 25 11.77 0.80 -5.15
CA LEU A 25 12.73 1.91 -5.18
C LEU A 25 12.65 2.78 -3.92
N GLN A 26 11.43 3.05 -3.43
CA GLN A 26 11.18 3.85 -2.23
C GLN A 26 11.90 3.26 -1.01
N ALA A 27 11.91 1.93 -0.86
CA ALA A 27 12.63 1.27 0.22
C ALA A 27 14.14 1.65 0.19
N GLY A 28 14.76 1.64 -0.99
CA GLY A 28 16.15 2.06 -1.18
C GLY A 28 16.38 3.55 -0.93
N CYS A 29 15.48 4.41 -1.40
CA CYS A 29 15.53 5.86 -1.15
C CYS A 29 15.45 6.18 0.35
N ASN A 30 14.51 5.57 1.07
CA ASN A 30 14.32 5.76 2.51
C ASN A 30 15.52 5.21 3.31
N ALA A 31 16.07 4.07 2.91
CA ALA A 31 17.28 3.52 3.54
C ALA A 31 18.49 4.45 3.33
N THR A 32 18.62 5.05 2.15
CA THR A 32 19.66 6.03 1.85
C THR A 32 19.48 7.26 2.73
N LEU A 33 18.29 7.87 2.75
CA LEU A 33 18.01 9.04 3.58
C LEU A 33 18.19 8.75 5.07
N THR A 34 17.87 7.54 5.52
CA THR A 34 18.12 7.07 6.90
C THR A 34 19.61 7.08 7.25
N ARG A 35 20.52 6.78 6.30
CA ARG A 35 21.97 6.84 6.55
C ARG A 35 22.48 8.25 6.78
N TYR A 36 21.85 9.25 6.16
CA TYR A 36 22.28 10.65 6.26
C TYR A 36 21.55 11.46 7.34
N GLY A 37 20.24 11.26 7.49
CA GLY A 37 19.40 12.04 8.41
C GLY A 37 18.83 11.25 9.59
N GLY A 38 19.05 9.94 9.64
CA GLY A 38 18.45 9.05 10.64
C GLY A 38 17.01 8.63 10.31
N ARG A 39 16.51 7.66 11.08
CA ARG A 39 15.22 6.98 10.83
C ARG A 39 14.03 7.94 10.91
N SER A 40 13.98 8.74 11.98
CA SER A 40 12.88 9.68 12.22
C SER A 40 12.81 10.73 11.11
N PHE A 41 13.95 11.33 10.74
CA PHE A 41 14.01 12.31 9.66
C PHE A 41 13.56 11.71 8.33
N SER A 42 14.06 10.51 7.98
CA SER A 42 13.65 9.85 6.74
C SER A 42 12.14 9.64 6.70
N SER A 43 11.53 9.15 7.79
CA SER A 43 10.08 8.93 7.84
C SER A 43 9.29 10.23 7.67
N VAL A 44 9.67 11.30 8.37
CA VAL A 44 9.00 12.61 8.29
C VAL A 44 9.07 13.16 6.87
N ILE A 45 10.24 13.10 6.22
CA ILE A 45 10.41 13.57 4.84
C ILE A 45 9.57 12.74 3.85
N SER A 46 9.56 11.41 3.98
CA SER A 46 8.73 10.55 3.13
C SER A 46 7.24 10.90 3.22
N PHE A 47 6.71 11.10 4.44
CA PHE A 47 5.31 11.50 4.64
C PHE A 47 5.03 12.93 4.19
N LEU A 48 5.97 13.86 4.36
CA LEU A 48 5.81 15.24 3.93
C LEU A 48 5.68 15.35 2.41
N PHE A 49 6.58 14.72 1.66
CA PHE A 49 6.51 14.70 0.20
C PHE A 49 5.27 13.96 -0.30
N GLY A 50 4.94 12.81 0.31
CA GLY A 50 3.71 12.07 -0.02
C GLY A 50 2.46 12.93 0.20
N SER A 51 2.37 13.62 1.34
CA SER A 51 1.25 14.52 1.66
C SER A 51 1.17 15.68 0.66
N PHE A 52 2.30 16.26 0.28
CA PHE A 52 2.34 17.31 -0.73
C PHE A 52 1.81 16.83 -2.10
N CYS A 53 2.22 15.64 -2.55
CA CYS A 53 1.67 15.05 -3.77
C CYS A 53 0.16 14.76 -3.67
N CYS A 54 -0.32 14.28 -2.51
CA CYS A 54 -1.75 14.07 -2.27
C CYS A 54 -2.54 15.39 -2.31
N LEU A 55 -2.00 16.50 -1.79
CA LEU A 55 -2.64 17.82 -1.84
C LEU A 55 -2.73 18.36 -3.27
N ILE A 56 -1.69 18.16 -4.09
CA ILE A 56 -1.72 18.51 -5.51
C ILE A 56 -2.82 17.69 -6.21
N PHE A 57 -2.84 16.38 -6.00
CA PHE A 57 -3.87 15.50 -6.57
C PHE A 57 -5.28 15.94 -6.15
N PHE A 58 -5.49 16.22 -4.87
CA PHE A 58 -6.78 16.71 -4.34
C PHE A 58 -7.22 18.01 -5.03
N GLY A 59 -6.29 18.95 -5.25
CA GLY A 59 -6.59 20.19 -5.98
C GLY A 59 -6.98 19.96 -7.44
N ILE A 60 -6.31 19.03 -8.12
CA ILE A 60 -6.65 18.64 -9.51
C ILE A 60 -8.01 17.93 -9.55
N ASP A 61 -8.27 17.04 -8.60
CA ASP A 61 -9.49 16.23 -8.55
C ASP A 61 -10.74 17.10 -8.37
N ILE A 62 -10.70 18.04 -7.42
CA ILE A 62 -11.81 18.97 -7.21
C ILE A 62 -11.89 20.03 -8.31
N GLY A 63 -10.76 20.56 -8.76
CA GLY A 63 -10.71 21.70 -9.67
C GLY A 63 -10.92 21.35 -11.14
N ALA A 64 -10.28 20.28 -11.62
CA ALA A 64 -10.25 19.91 -13.04
C ALA A 64 -11.07 18.64 -13.35
N LEU A 65 -11.16 17.69 -12.41
CA LEU A 65 -11.95 16.46 -12.59
C LEU A 65 -13.39 16.59 -12.10
N GLY A 66 -13.69 17.62 -11.31
CA GLY A 66 -15.05 17.98 -10.89
C GLY A 66 -15.59 17.16 -9.71
N THR A 67 -14.71 16.51 -8.95
CA THR A 67 -15.10 15.79 -7.73
C THR A 67 -15.60 16.79 -6.68
N PRO A 68 -16.79 16.58 -6.08
CA PRO A 68 -17.33 17.51 -5.11
C PRO A 68 -16.48 17.56 -3.83
N LEU A 69 -16.48 18.72 -3.16
CA LEU A 69 -15.83 18.87 -1.85
C LEU A 69 -16.43 17.88 -0.83
N PRO A 70 -15.61 17.34 0.10
CA PRO A 70 -16.09 16.45 1.14
C PRO A 70 -17.19 17.11 1.99
N ASP A 71 -18.35 16.46 2.06
CA ASP A 71 -19.43 16.87 2.96
C ASP A 71 -19.12 16.41 4.39
N THR A 72 -19.05 17.37 5.31
CA THR A 72 -18.79 17.15 6.74
C THR A 72 -19.75 16.13 7.36
N GLN A 73 -21.02 16.09 6.93
CA GLN A 73 -21.99 15.12 7.45
C GLN A 73 -21.62 13.68 7.04
N ASN A 74 -21.19 13.48 5.80
CA ASN A 74 -20.75 12.17 5.31
C ASN A 74 -19.45 11.72 5.98
N LEU A 75 -18.53 12.66 6.26
CA LEU A 75 -17.28 12.35 6.97
C LEU A 75 -17.54 11.86 8.40
N ILE A 76 -18.47 12.48 9.13
CA ILE A 76 -18.81 12.05 10.50
C ILE A 76 -19.39 10.63 10.52
N ASN A 77 -20.10 10.24 9.47
CA ASN A 77 -20.69 8.91 9.33
C ASN A 77 -19.68 7.86 8.83
N ALA A 78 -18.46 8.24 8.44
CA ALA A 78 -17.45 7.30 8.00
C ALA A 78 -17.03 6.37 9.16
N PRO A 79 -16.89 5.06 8.91
CA PRO A 79 -16.54 4.13 9.98
C PRO A 79 -15.15 4.42 10.53
N GLY A 80 -14.95 4.21 11.83
CA GLY A 80 -13.70 4.58 12.52
C GLY A 80 -12.43 4.01 11.88
N TYR A 81 -12.51 2.81 11.27
CA TYR A 81 -11.37 2.20 10.58
C TYR A 81 -10.91 2.97 9.34
N ALA A 82 -11.79 3.74 8.68
CA ALA A 82 -11.46 4.51 7.48
C ALA A 82 -10.41 5.59 7.77
N TRP A 83 -10.36 6.08 9.00
CA TRP A 83 -9.43 7.11 9.45
C TRP A 83 -8.03 6.56 9.80
N LEU A 84 -7.87 5.23 9.87
CA LEU A 84 -6.62 4.59 10.27
C LEU A 84 -5.60 4.44 9.12
N GLY A 85 -5.96 4.80 7.89
CA GLY A 85 -5.10 4.62 6.71
C GLY A 85 -3.71 5.27 6.87
N GLY A 86 -3.65 6.49 7.41
CA GLY A 86 -2.37 7.18 7.67
C GLY A 86 -1.49 6.47 8.69
N ILE A 87 -2.09 5.90 9.74
CA ILE A 87 -1.39 5.12 10.78
C ILE A 87 -0.85 3.82 10.17
N MET A 88 -1.62 3.13 9.35
CA MET A 88 -1.20 1.93 8.64
C MET A 88 -0.03 2.21 7.69
N GLY A 89 -0.10 3.33 6.95
CA GLY A 89 1.01 3.80 6.12
C GLY A 89 2.28 4.05 6.93
N PHE A 90 2.17 4.69 8.10
CA PHE A 90 3.31 4.92 9.00
C PHE A 90 3.96 3.61 9.45
N ILE A 91 3.14 2.63 9.88
CA ILE A 91 3.61 1.30 10.28
C ILE A 91 4.36 0.64 9.12
N TYR A 92 3.83 0.72 7.89
CA TYR A 92 4.49 0.19 6.70
C TYR A 92 5.87 0.81 6.47
N VAL A 93 5.96 2.14 6.41
CA VAL A 93 7.23 2.85 6.15
C VAL A 93 8.26 2.57 7.24
N MET A 94 7.85 2.62 8.51
CA MET A 94 8.75 2.36 9.64
C MET A 94 9.25 0.91 9.67
N SER A 95 8.36 -0.05 9.42
CA SER A 95 8.73 -1.47 9.35
C SER A 95 9.76 -1.70 8.25
N ASN A 96 9.61 -1.02 7.10
CA ASN A 96 10.55 -1.09 6.00
C ASN A 96 11.91 -0.46 6.38
N ILE A 97 11.93 0.76 6.94
CA ILE A 97 13.16 1.44 7.41
C ILE A 97 13.96 0.57 8.41
N ILE A 98 13.26 -0.13 9.31
CA ILE A 98 13.90 -0.96 10.35
C ILE A 98 14.38 -2.31 9.79
N SER A 99 13.59 -2.94 8.92
CA SER A 99 13.82 -4.33 8.48
C SER A 99 14.73 -4.43 7.27
N LEU A 100 14.66 -3.47 6.35
CA LEU A 100 15.41 -3.48 5.09
C LEU A 100 16.92 -3.64 5.28
N PRO A 101 17.59 -2.91 6.21
CA PRO A 101 19.04 -3.07 6.41
C PRO A 101 19.44 -4.42 6.99
N ARG A 102 18.49 -5.16 7.59
CA ARG A 102 18.75 -6.45 8.26
C ARG A 102 18.45 -7.65 7.35
N LEU A 103 17.36 -7.57 6.60
CA LEU A 103 16.87 -8.68 5.78
C LEU A 103 17.24 -8.53 4.29
N GLY A 104 17.64 -7.33 3.85
CA GLY A 104 17.79 -6.99 2.45
C GLY A 104 16.45 -6.70 1.77
N ALA A 105 16.51 -6.11 0.57
CA ALA A 105 15.33 -5.64 -0.14
C ALA A 105 14.41 -6.77 -0.63
N GLY A 106 14.97 -7.81 -1.24
CA GLY A 106 14.20 -8.94 -1.76
C GLY A 106 13.41 -9.66 -0.68
N THR A 107 14.05 -10.01 0.43
CA THR A 107 13.41 -10.67 1.58
C THR A 107 12.36 -9.78 2.23
N THR A 108 12.67 -8.50 2.47
CA THR A 108 11.72 -7.57 3.11
C THR A 108 10.45 -7.40 2.26
N LEU A 109 10.61 -7.13 0.96
CA LEU A 109 9.47 -6.89 0.06
C LEU A 109 8.67 -8.18 -0.20
N SER A 110 9.32 -9.33 -0.31
CA SER A 110 8.62 -10.61 -0.51
C SER A 110 7.76 -10.98 0.72
N ILE A 111 8.26 -10.78 1.94
CA ILE A 111 7.47 -10.93 3.17
C ILE A 111 6.28 -9.97 3.17
N PHE A 112 6.50 -8.70 2.81
CA PHE A 112 5.41 -7.71 2.73
C PHE A 112 4.32 -8.12 1.75
N VAL A 113 4.67 -8.44 0.51
CA VAL A 113 3.67 -8.83 -0.51
C VAL A 113 2.93 -10.09 -0.09
N CYS A 114 3.63 -11.10 0.45
CA CYS A 114 3.00 -12.32 0.94
C CYS A 114 1.98 -12.05 2.05
N SER A 115 2.38 -11.30 3.10
CA SER A 115 1.48 -10.93 4.19
C SER A 115 0.29 -10.08 3.73
N GLN A 116 0.50 -9.16 2.79
CA GLN A 116 -0.58 -8.35 2.20
C GLN A 116 -1.61 -9.21 1.47
N VAL A 117 -1.18 -10.16 0.64
CA VAL A 117 -2.09 -11.03 -0.12
C VAL A 117 -2.86 -11.96 0.81
N ILE A 118 -2.20 -12.56 1.81
CA ILE A 118 -2.87 -13.41 2.80
C ILE A 118 -3.91 -12.61 3.58
N MET A 119 -3.55 -11.42 4.06
CA MET A 119 -4.46 -10.56 4.81
C MET A 119 -5.63 -10.08 3.94
N ALA A 120 -5.39 -9.74 2.66
CA ALA A 120 -6.46 -9.41 1.72
C ALA A 120 -7.45 -10.59 1.57
N CYS A 121 -6.97 -11.83 1.54
CA CYS A 121 -7.85 -13.01 1.52
C CYS A 121 -8.69 -13.16 2.78
N ILE A 122 -8.13 -12.84 3.95
CA ILE A 122 -8.86 -12.85 5.22
C ILE A 122 -9.91 -11.74 5.25
N ILE A 123 -9.54 -10.52 4.83
CA ILE A 123 -10.45 -9.37 4.76
C ILE A 123 -11.64 -9.69 3.84
N ASP A 124 -11.37 -10.21 2.64
CA ASP A 124 -12.40 -10.61 1.67
C ASP A 124 -13.33 -11.69 2.23
N HIS A 125 -12.78 -12.66 2.96
CA HIS A 125 -13.57 -13.78 3.50
C HIS A 125 -14.56 -13.33 4.56
N PHE A 126 -14.12 -12.44 5.45
CA PHE A 126 -14.95 -11.93 6.54
C PHE A 126 -15.72 -10.65 6.17
N GLY A 127 -15.42 -10.01 5.04
CA GLY A 127 -16.03 -8.73 4.63
C GLY A 127 -15.68 -7.56 5.55
N LEU A 128 -14.49 -7.57 6.16
CA LEU A 128 -14.14 -6.70 7.29
C LEU A 128 -14.14 -5.20 6.98
N VAL A 129 -13.99 -4.81 5.72
CA VAL A 129 -13.83 -3.41 5.28
C VAL A 129 -15.03 -2.94 4.43
N GLY A 130 -16.13 -3.70 4.45
CA GLY A 130 -17.32 -3.39 3.64
C GLY A 130 -17.21 -3.87 2.18
N ASP A 131 -16.16 -4.62 1.85
CA ASP A 131 -16.00 -5.26 0.54
C ASP A 131 -16.96 -6.45 0.38
N PRO A 132 -17.35 -6.79 -0.87
CA PRO A 132 -18.14 -7.98 -1.16
C PRO A 132 -17.45 -9.23 -0.62
N GLN A 133 -18.15 -10.00 0.23
CA GLN A 133 -17.62 -11.23 0.79
C GLN A 133 -17.26 -12.21 -0.32
N ARG A 134 -16.02 -12.72 -0.29
CA ARG A 134 -15.53 -13.76 -1.20
C ARG A 134 -14.96 -14.90 -0.40
N ASP A 135 -15.46 -16.10 -0.63
CA ASP A 135 -15.00 -17.28 0.09
C ASP A 135 -13.49 -17.49 -0.04
N TYR A 136 -12.89 -17.91 1.08
CA TYR A 136 -11.51 -18.35 1.11
C TYR A 136 -11.43 -19.75 0.49
N SER A 137 -11.52 -19.82 -0.83
CA SER A 137 -11.50 -21.08 -1.57
C SER A 137 -10.21 -21.88 -1.37
N LEU A 138 -10.27 -23.19 -1.61
CA LEU A 138 -9.08 -24.06 -1.59
C LEU A 138 -7.94 -23.52 -2.47
N GLY A 139 -8.26 -22.91 -3.61
CA GLY A 139 -7.26 -22.27 -4.48
C GLY A 139 -6.51 -21.12 -3.80
N ARG A 140 -7.20 -20.26 -3.04
CA ARG A 140 -6.57 -19.17 -2.28
C ARG A 140 -5.71 -19.71 -1.14
N ILE A 141 -6.13 -20.82 -0.50
CA ILE A 141 -5.36 -21.46 0.58
C ILE A 141 -4.05 -22.01 0.01
N LEU A 142 -4.13 -22.79 -1.08
CA LEU A 142 -2.95 -23.32 -1.76
C LEU A 142 -2.04 -22.20 -2.28
N GLY A 143 -2.61 -21.13 -2.83
CA GLY A 143 -1.87 -19.94 -3.24
C GLY A 143 -1.13 -19.28 -2.08
N SER A 144 -1.78 -19.14 -0.93
CA SER A 144 -1.17 -18.55 0.28
C SER A 144 -0.02 -19.39 0.83
N ILE A 145 -0.18 -20.72 0.85
CA ILE A 145 0.90 -21.65 1.20
C ILE A 145 2.07 -21.51 0.21
N GLY A 146 1.77 -21.42 -1.09
CA GLY A 146 2.77 -21.19 -2.13
C GLY A 146 3.54 -19.88 -1.95
N LEU A 147 2.85 -18.78 -1.61
CA LEU A 147 3.51 -17.50 -1.31
C LEU A 147 4.47 -17.61 -0.13
N VAL A 148 4.07 -18.25 0.96
CA VAL A 148 4.95 -18.49 2.12
C VAL A 148 6.17 -19.33 1.71
N PHE A 149 5.96 -20.37 0.89
CA PHE A 149 7.05 -21.19 0.38
C PHE A 149 8.05 -20.37 -0.47
N PHE A 150 7.58 -19.55 -1.41
CA PHE A 150 8.48 -18.72 -2.22
C PHE A 150 9.22 -17.66 -1.40
N VAL A 151 8.56 -17.05 -0.41
CA VAL A 151 9.24 -16.16 0.54
C VAL A 151 10.33 -16.89 1.30
N PHE A 152 10.07 -18.11 1.77
CA PHE A 152 11.09 -18.92 2.46
C PHE A 152 12.30 -19.18 1.55
N VAL A 153 12.08 -19.53 0.29
CA VAL A 153 13.16 -19.73 -0.68
C VAL A 153 13.97 -18.45 -0.87
N ILE A 154 13.31 -17.30 -1.10
CA ILE A 154 13.98 -15.99 -1.25
C ILE A 154 14.74 -15.59 0.02
N ALA A 155 14.20 -15.86 1.19
CA ALA A 155 14.85 -15.51 2.46
C ALA A 155 16.08 -16.37 2.76
N ARG A 156 16.19 -17.55 2.15
CA ARG A 156 17.23 -18.54 2.44
C ARG A 156 18.47 -18.41 1.56
N PHE A 157 18.33 -17.91 0.33
CA PHE A 157 19.34 -17.86 -0.73
C PHE A 157 19.61 -16.42 -1.17
#